data_AF-A0A1D2TVU9-F1
#
_entry.id   AF-A0A1D2TVU9-F1
#
_cell.length_a   1.000
_cell.length_b   1.000
_cell.length_c   1.000
_cell.angle_alpha   90.00
_cell.angle_beta   90.00
_cell.angle_gamma   90.00
#
_symmetry.space_group_name_H-M   'P 1'
#
loop_
_entity.id
_entity.type
_entity.pdbx_description
1 polymer ?
#
loop_
_entity_poly.entity_id
_entity_poly.type
_entity_poly.pdbx_seq_one_letter_code
_entity_poly.pdbx_strand_id
1 'polypeptide(L)'
;MLAREAAMIEADGAVAGEDLVAKVETLARLYAAARAGFQRDEAEAGIARARLGEALTGALLAREQSEADARALALAGYRAAAAGHTHPRRRSRLDARLDKALEKLRSLGRALVIARSGLWDSEAGGLRAMAAYARRGPDPTVQPAALFDQAWYVAGRPDLAASRGCPLTHYLVHGAAEGASPHPLFDGAFYAQRNAADLARTGLGPLEHFVRLGAAQGRDPHPLFSLEHYVRQAPDLVASGANPLRHYLDQGWRRGLSPHPLFAHDFYVAQMAAAGAPEGPPLVHYIVSGSAAGLKPHPLFDPLWYGAEYPDVGESRLEPLSHYVIAGGAEGRHPGPWFDAQRYAALRGERLEPGRNLLVDYLQGGAWEIAEPAPGRVELDLLGALAKSAGMTPLEHWARREGT
;
A
#
# COMPACT_ATOMS: atom_id res chain seq x y z
N MET A 1 -27.78 -96.65 -21.31
CA MET A 1 -27.50 -95.46 -22.14
C MET A 1 -27.67 -94.19 -21.32
N LEU A 2 -28.84 -93.98 -20.69
CA LEU A 2 -29.15 -92.80 -19.84
C LEU A 2 -28.22 -92.56 -18.63
N ALA A 3 -27.68 -93.60 -17.99
CA ALA A 3 -26.74 -93.43 -16.86
C ALA A 3 -25.34 -92.96 -17.27
N ARG A 4 -24.94 -93.14 -18.55
CA ARG A 4 -23.67 -92.64 -19.08
C ARG A 4 -23.77 -91.19 -19.54
N GLU A 5 -24.93 -90.76 -20.03
CA GLU A 5 -25.18 -89.35 -20.40
C GLU A 5 -25.27 -88.43 -19.17
N ALA A 6 -25.90 -88.86 -18.08
CA ALA A 6 -25.99 -88.07 -16.85
C ALA A 6 -24.62 -87.81 -16.20
N ALA A 7 -23.74 -88.82 -16.17
CA ALA A 7 -22.38 -88.69 -15.63
C ALA A 7 -21.47 -87.81 -16.52
N MET A 8 -21.72 -87.76 -17.83
CA MET A 8 -20.98 -86.92 -18.77
C MET A 8 -21.40 -85.44 -18.65
N ILE A 9 -22.67 -85.17 -18.37
CA ILE A 9 -23.20 -83.81 -18.12
C ILE A 9 -22.76 -83.28 -16.74
N GLU A 10 -22.70 -84.13 -15.70
CA GLU A 10 -22.11 -83.75 -14.40
C GLU A 10 -20.60 -83.49 -14.51
N ALA A 11 -19.87 -84.28 -15.30
CA ALA A 11 -18.44 -84.08 -15.53
C ALA A 11 -18.16 -82.81 -16.38
N ASP A 12 -18.91 -82.56 -17.45
CA ASP A 12 -18.80 -81.33 -18.25
C ASP A 12 -19.22 -80.09 -17.46
N GLY A 13 -20.24 -80.20 -16.62
CA GLY A 13 -20.69 -79.14 -15.71
C GLY A 13 -19.68 -78.83 -14.59
N ALA A 14 -18.99 -79.86 -14.08
CA ALA A 14 -17.91 -79.69 -13.09
C ALA A 14 -16.65 -79.07 -13.72
N VAL A 15 -16.26 -79.49 -14.94
CA VAL A 15 -15.12 -78.92 -15.68
C VAL A 15 -15.40 -77.49 -16.15
N ALA A 16 -16.63 -77.19 -16.60
CA ALA A 16 -17.05 -75.83 -16.92
C ALA A 16 -17.17 -74.94 -15.66
N GLY A 17 -17.54 -75.53 -14.52
CA GLY A 17 -17.54 -74.88 -13.20
C GLY A 17 -16.13 -74.55 -12.70
N GLU A 18 -15.18 -75.48 -12.84
CA GLU A 18 -13.76 -75.27 -12.52
C GLU A 18 -13.12 -74.21 -13.44
N ASP A 19 -13.45 -74.21 -14.74
CA ASP A 19 -12.99 -73.19 -15.69
C ASP A 19 -13.58 -71.80 -15.38
N LEU A 20 -14.84 -71.73 -14.92
CA LEU A 20 -15.46 -70.49 -14.48
C LEU A 20 -14.84 -69.97 -13.17
N VAL A 21 -14.59 -70.84 -12.20
CA VAL A 21 -13.91 -70.49 -10.94
C VAL A 21 -12.49 -69.98 -11.22
N ALA A 22 -11.73 -70.67 -12.08
CA ALA A 22 -10.39 -70.24 -12.49
C ALA A 22 -10.40 -68.88 -13.21
N LYS A 23 -11.42 -68.60 -14.03
CA LYS A 23 -11.61 -67.29 -14.68
C LYS A 23 -11.96 -66.19 -13.68
N VAL A 24 -12.83 -66.46 -12.71
CA VAL A 24 -13.19 -65.51 -11.64
C VAL A 24 -11.98 -65.20 -10.75
N GLU A 25 -11.19 -66.20 -10.38
CA GLU A 25 -9.95 -66.00 -9.61
C GLU A 25 -8.91 -65.19 -10.39
N THR A 26 -8.84 -65.39 -11.71
CA THR A 26 -7.93 -64.63 -12.57
C THR A 26 -8.39 -63.18 -12.70
N LEU A 27 -9.69 -62.93 -12.89
CA LEU A 27 -10.26 -61.58 -12.89
C LEU A 27 -10.11 -60.87 -11.55
N ALA A 28 -10.30 -61.58 -10.43
CA ALA A 28 -10.09 -61.04 -9.09
C ALA A 28 -8.62 -60.63 -8.87
N ARG A 29 -7.67 -61.45 -9.33
CA ARG A 29 -6.23 -61.12 -9.29
C ARG A 29 -5.89 -59.91 -10.18
N LEU A 30 -6.44 -59.83 -11.39
CA LEU A 30 -6.24 -58.69 -12.29
C LEU A 30 -6.84 -57.40 -11.73
N TYR A 31 -8.03 -57.47 -11.14
CA TYR A 31 -8.68 -56.33 -10.50
C TYR A 31 -7.92 -55.86 -9.26
N ALA A 32 -7.46 -56.79 -8.41
CA ALA A 32 -6.62 -56.46 -7.26
C ALA A 32 -5.29 -55.81 -7.66
N ALA A 33 -4.65 -56.31 -8.73
CA ALA A 33 -3.43 -55.72 -9.27
C ALA A 33 -3.66 -54.32 -9.86
N ALA A 34 -4.74 -54.11 -10.61
CA ALA A 34 -5.11 -52.80 -11.15
C ALA A 34 -5.43 -51.79 -10.04
N ARG A 35 -6.17 -52.21 -9.00
CA ARG A 35 -6.47 -51.38 -7.84
C ARG A 35 -5.21 -51.00 -7.06
N ALA A 36 -4.28 -51.94 -6.88
CA ALA A 36 -3.00 -51.67 -6.24
C ALA A 36 -2.13 -50.72 -7.08
N GLY A 37 -2.16 -50.82 -8.41
CA GLY A 37 -1.51 -49.87 -9.32
C GLY A 37 -2.07 -48.46 -9.17
N PHE A 38 -3.40 -48.31 -9.24
CA PHE A 38 -4.06 -47.02 -9.06
C PHE A 38 -3.74 -46.37 -7.70
N GLN A 39 -3.75 -47.15 -6.61
CA GLN A 39 -3.38 -46.63 -5.28
C GLN A 39 -1.92 -46.18 -5.19
N ARG A 40 -0.99 -46.85 -5.90
CA ARG A 40 0.41 -46.41 -5.97
C ARG A 40 0.54 -45.12 -6.78
N ASP A 41 -0.11 -45.04 -7.94
CA ASP A 41 -0.08 -43.84 -8.78
C ASP A 41 -0.69 -42.63 -8.04
N GLU A 42 -1.77 -42.84 -7.28
CA GLU A 42 -2.39 -41.81 -6.45
C GLU A 42 -1.47 -41.38 -5.28
N ALA A 43 -0.80 -42.33 -4.62
CA ALA A 43 0.17 -42.04 -3.58
C ALA A 43 1.41 -41.30 -4.11
N GLU A 44 1.95 -41.71 -5.26
CA GLU A 44 3.07 -41.04 -5.94
C GLU A 44 2.67 -39.63 -6.39
N ALA A 45 1.48 -39.45 -6.95
CA ALA A 45 0.94 -38.14 -7.29
C ALA A 45 0.74 -37.26 -6.04
N GLY A 46 0.28 -37.84 -4.93
CA GLY A 46 0.17 -37.16 -3.65
C GLY A 46 1.52 -36.66 -3.13
N ILE A 47 2.54 -37.52 -3.15
CA ILE A 47 3.92 -37.17 -2.75
C ILE A 47 4.51 -36.10 -3.68
N ALA A 48 4.31 -36.23 -4.99
CA ALA A 48 4.77 -35.24 -5.98
C ALA A 48 4.13 -33.87 -5.73
N ARG A 49 2.82 -33.83 -5.46
CA ARG A 49 2.10 -32.59 -5.09
C ARG A 49 2.64 -31.99 -3.79
N ALA A 50 2.89 -32.81 -2.76
CA ALA A 50 3.44 -32.33 -1.50
C ALA A 50 4.83 -31.70 -1.70
N ARG A 51 5.71 -32.35 -2.47
CA ARG A 51 7.05 -31.82 -2.81
C ARG A 51 6.99 -30.53 -3.62
N LEU A 52 6.07 -30.45 -4.59
CA LEU A 52 5.85 -29.23 -5.37
C LEU A 52 5.34 -28.09 -4.50
N GLY A 53 4.43 -28.37 -3.56
CA GLY A 53 3.94 -27.41 -2.58
C GLY A 53 5.07 -26.88 -1.69
N GLU A 54 5.89 -27.77 -1.14
CA GLU A 54 7.05 -27.39 -0.32
C GLU A 54 8.07 -26.55 -1.11
N ALA A 55 8.39 -26.96 -2.34
CA ALA A 55 9.31 -26.22 -3.21
C ALA A 55 8.76 -24.82 -3.59
N LEU A 56 7.45 -24.71 -3.85
CA LEU A 56 6.82 -23.43 -4.14
C LEU A 56 6.85 -22.51 -2.92
N THR A 57 6.49 -23.00 -1.74
CA THR A 57 6.55 -22.21 -0.50
C THR A 57 7.97 -21.74 -0.23
N GLY A 58 8.97 -22.61 -0.37
CA GLY A 58 10.38 -22.23 -0.25
C GLY A 58 10.80 -21.15 -1.25
N ALA A 59 10.36 -21.24 -2.51
CA ALA A 59 10.64 -20.24 -3.52
C ALA A 59 9.97 -18.89 -3.23
N LEU A 60 8.72 -18.89 -2.73
CA LEU A 60 7.99 -17.69 -2.34
C LEU A 60 8.64 -16.98 -1.15
N LEU A 61 9.07 -17.73 -0.14
CA LEU A 61 9.80 -17.19 1.02
C LEU A 61 11.16 -16.62 0.60
N ALA A 62 11.92 -17.32 -0.25
CA ALA A 62 13.20 -16.80 -0.75
C ALA A 62 13.04 -15.52 -1.56
N ARG A 63 11.97 -15.43 -2.37
CA ARG A 63 11.61 -14.21 -3.10
C ARG A 63 11.26 -13.08 -2.15
N GLU A 64 10.45 -13.35 -1.12
CA GLU A 64 10.07 -12.35 -0.11
C GLU A 64 11.31 -11.76 0.57
N GLN A 65 12.23 -12.61 1.03
CA GLN A 65 13.47 -12.16 1.65
C GLN A 65 14.29 -11.30 0.70
N SER A 66 14.40 -11.71 -0.58
CA SER A 66 15.10 -10.92 -1.59
C SER A 66 14.43 -9.56 -1.85
N GLU A 67 13.09 -9.50 -1.82
CA GLU A 67 12.34 -8.25 -1.92
C GLU A 67 12.52 -7.38 -0.68
N ALA A 68 12.63 -7.96 0.52
CA ALA A 68 12.92 -7.26 1.77
C ALA A 68 14.35 -6.65 1.76
N ASP A 69 15.33 -7.41 1.30
CA ASP A 69 16.71 -6.92 1.15
C ASP A 69 16.78 -5.81 0.10
N ALA A 70 16.06 -5.95 -1.01
CA ALA A 70 15.96 -4.92 -2.03
C ALA A 70 15.27 -3.64 -1.51
N ARG A 71 14.24 -3.76 -0.64
CA ARG A 71 13.60 -2.62 0.06
C ARG A 71 14.65 -1.85 0.87
N ALA A 72 15.39 -2.55 1.72
CA ALA A 72 16.38 -1.96 2.60
C ALA A 72 17.51 -1.27 1.80
N LEU A 73 17.98 -1.91 0.72
CA LEU A 73 19.03 -1.37 -0.13
C LEU A 73 18.58 -0.13 -0.91
N ALA A 74 17.37 -0.16 -1.49
CA ALA A 74 16.83 0.98 -2.24
C ALA A 74 16.67 2.22 -1.34
N LEU A 75 16.13 2.04 -0.13
CA LEU A 75 15.99 3.13 0.83
C LEU A 75 17.36 3.66 1.28
N ALA A 76 18.33 2.77 1.57
CA ALA A 76 19.68 3.17 1.94
C ALA A 76 20.38 3.96 0.82
N GLY A 77 20.29 3.48 -0.42
CA GLY A 77 20.82 4.17 -1.60
C GLY A 77 20.19 5.54 -1.81
N TYR A 78 18.86 5.63 -1.69
CA TYR A 78 18.15 6.90 -1.75
C TYR A 78 18.59 7.87 -0.67
N ARG A 79 18.69 7.43 0.59
CA ARG A 79 19.16 8.28 1.70
C ARG A 79 20.56 8.81 1.44
N ALA A 80 21.45 8.00 0.88
CA ALA A 80 22.80 8.41 0.52
C ALA A 80 22.82 9.48 -0.59
N ALA A 81 22.03 9.30 -1.65
CA ALA A 81 21.91 10.28 -2.74
C ALA A 81 21.23 11.58 -2.27
N ALA A 82 20.18 11.48 -1.46
CA ALA A 82 19.43 12.62 -0.93
C ALA A 82 20.24 13.41 0.10
N ALA A 83 21.19 12.79 0.82
CA ALA A 83 22.04 13.48 1.79
C ALA A 83 22.81 14.66 1.17
N GLY A 84 23.25 14.53 -0.09
CA GLY A 84 23.94 15.61 -0.82
C GLY A 84 23.07 16.85 -1.09
N HIS A 85 21.75 16.69 -1.02
CA HIS A 85 20.76 17.75 -1.23
C HIS A 85 20.23 18.33 0.10
N THR A 86 20.71 17.82 1.24
CA THR A 86 20.28 18.32 2.55
C THR A 86 21.01 19.60 2.91
N HIS A 87 20.24 20.64 3.22
CA HIS A 87 20.77 21.91 3.70
C HIS A 87 20.27 22.18 5.12
N PRO A 88 20.96 21.62 6.15
CA PRO A 88 20.56 21.77 7.54
C PRO A 88 20.61 23.24 7.93
N ARG A 89 19.43 23.82 8.15
CA ARG A 89 19.26 25.18 8.61
C ARG A 89 18.65 25.14 10.01
N ARG A 90 19.19 25.94 10.92
CA ARG A 90 18.52 26.25 12.18
C ARG A 90 17.81 27.59 12.04
N ARG A 91 16.54 27.65 12.45
CA ARG A 91 15.72 28.86 12.45
C ARG A 91 15.55 29.30 13.90
N SER A 92 16.00 30.51 14.19
CA SER A 92 15.95 31.08 15.54
C SER A 92 14.62 31.78 15.81
N ARG A 93 14.36 32.12 17.07
CA ARG A 93 13.21 32.97 17.44
C ARG A 93 13.28 34.36 16.79
N LEU A 94 14.49 34.87 16.52
CA LEU A 94 14.69 36.15 15.82
C LEU A 94 14.28 36.03 14.35
N ASP A 95 14.61 34.91 13.70
CA ASP A 95 14.17 34.64 12.33
C ASP A 95 12.64 34.62 12.24
N ALA A 96 11.96 33.94 13.17
CA ALA A 96 10.50 33.91 13.19
C ALA A 96 9.88 35.31 13.38
N ARG A 97 10.48 36.17 14.21
CA ARG A 97 10.04 37.57 14.38
C ARG A 97 10.29 38.39 13.12
N LEU A 98 11.43 38.19 12.46
CA LEU A 98 11.76 38.84 11.20
C LEU A 98 10.75 38.44 10.12
N ASP A 99 10.43 37.16 9.99
CA ASP A 99 9.51 36.69 8.95
C ASP A 99 8.09 37.27 9.16
N LYS A 100 7.63 37.39 10.42
CA LYS A 100 6.39 38.12 10.77
C LYS A 100 6.43 39.60 10.40
N ALA A 101 7.59 40.26 10.52
CA ALA A 101 7.75 41.64 10.12
C ALA A 101 7.78 41.78 8.58
N LEU A 102 8.49 40.88 7.89
CA LEU A 102 8.59 40.84 6.43
C LEU A 102 7.25 40.55 5.77
N GLU A 103 6.41 39.68 6.35
CA GLU A 103 5.08 39.40 5.81
C GLU A 103 4.21 40.66 5.69
N LYS A 104 4.40 41.64 6.59
CA LYS A 104 3.71 42.93 6.57
C LYS A 104 4.21 43.85 5.44
N LEU A 105 5.42 43.63 4.91
CA LEU A 105 6.05 44.46 3.89
C LEU A 105 5.62 44.08 2.44
N ARG A 106 4.31 43.86 2.25
CA ARG A 106 3.64 43.55 0.96
C ARG A 106 4.43 42.50 0.14
N SER A 107 4.47 42.62 -1.19
CA SER A 107 4.98 41.56 -2.06
C SER A 107 6.48 41.30 -1.96
N LEU A 108 7.30 42.32 -1.69
CA LEU A 108 8.76 42.16 -1.58
C LEU A 108 9.14 41.46 -0.28
N GLY A 109 8.55 41.87 0.85
CA GLY A 109 8.78 41.19 2.12
C GLY A 109 8.28 39.74 2.10
N ARG A 110 7.09 39.50 1.52
CA ARG A 110 6.57 38.16 1.29
C ARG A 110 7.48 37.30 0.41
N ALA A 111 8.06 37.86 -0.66
CA ALA A 111 9.03 37.17 -1.49
C ALA A 111 10.31 36.78 -0.73
N LEU A 112 10.78 37.63 0.19
CA LEU A 112 11.93 37.32 1.04
C LEU A 112 11.62 36.19 2.03
N VAL A 113 10.40 36.14 2.60
CA VAL A 113 9.98 35.02 3.45
C VAL A 113 10.00 33.71 2.66
N ILE A 114 9.47 33.70 1.44
CA ILE A 114 9.49 32.53 0.54
C ILE A 114 10.93 32.12 0.20
N ALA A 115 11.79 33.07 -0.15
CA ALA A 115 13.19 32.78 -0.47
C ALA A 115 13.93 32.17 0.74
N ARG A 116 13.66 32.68 1.95
CA ARG A 116 14.30 32.22 3.18
C ARG A 116 13.86 30.81 3.59
N SER A 117 12.62 30.41 3.30
CA SER A 117 12.14 29.05 3.57
C SER A 117 12.86 28.01 2.70
N GLY A 118 13.27 28.41 1.49
CA GLY A 118 13.91 27.52 0.51
C GLY A 118 12.98 26.40 0.02
N LEU A 119 11.67 26.64 0.08
CA LEU A 119 10.66 25.75 -0.51
C LEU A 119 10.44 26.00 -1.99
N TRP A 120 10.82 27.18 -2.48
CA TRP A 120 10.65 27.58 -3.87
C TRP A 120 11.65 26.84 -4.75
N ASP A 121 11.15 26.24 -5.81
CA ASP A 121 11.96 25.57 -6.81
C ASP A 121 12.95 26.56 -7.46
N SER A 122 14.23 26.21 -7.42
CA SER A 122 15.30 27.02 -8.00
C SER A 122 15.14 27.21 -9.51
N GLU A 123 14.54 26.25 -10.21
CA GLU A 123 14.34 26.30 -11.66
C GLU A 123 13.17 27.22 -12.06
N ALA A 124 12.22 27.44 -11.15
CA ALA A 124 11.05 28.29 -11.37
C ALA A 124 11.33 29.80 -11.22
N GLY A 125 12.61 30.18 -11.16
CA GLY A 125 13.07 31.57 -11.09
C GLY A 125 13.23 32.11 -9.67
N GLY A 126 13.97 33.22 -9.56
CA GLY A 126 14.35 33.81 -8.27
C GLY A 126 13.30 34.75 -7.65
N LEU A 127 13.78 35.73 -6.88
CA LEU A 127 12.94 36.68 -6.12
C LEU A 127 11.83 37.37 -6.92
N ARG A 128 12.05 37.62 -8.22
CA ARG A 128 11.03 38.23 -9.09
C ARG A 128 9.81 37.33 -9.26
N ALA A 129 10.00 36.02 -9.42
CA ALA A 129 8.92 35.04 -9.54
C ALA A 129 8.14 34.93 -8.22
N MET A 130 8.87 34.85 -7.10
CA MET A 130 8.26 34.84 -5.76
C MET A 130 7.45 36.10 -5.48
N ALA A 131 7.95 37.27 -5.87
CA ALA A 131 7.23 38.54 -5.72
C ALA A 131 6.02 38.63 -6.66
N ALA A 132 6.11 38.07 -7.87
CA ALA A 132 4.97 37.97 -8.78
C ALA A 132 3.86 37.10 -8.18
N TYR A 133 4.21 35.93 -7.67
CA TYR A 133 3.29 35.06 -6.94
C TYR A 133 2.68 35.76 -5.72
N ALA A 134 3.49 36.40 -4.87
CA ALA A 134 3.02 37.11 -3.68
C ALA A 134 2.08 38.29 -3.99
N ARG A 135 2.13 38.85 -5.20
CA ARG A 135 1.18 39.88 -5.67
C ARG A 135 -0.17 39.30 -6.10
N ARG A 136 -0.21 38.05 -6.59
CA ARG A 136 -1.46 37.40 -7.00
C ARG A 136 -2.35 37.07 -5.80
N GLY A 137 -1.77 36.87 -4.62
CA GLY A 137 -2.54 36.68 -3.39
C GLY A 137 -3.24 35.30 -3.36
N PRO A 138 -4.45 35.19 -2.79
CA PRO A 138 -5.15 33.92 -2.57
C PRO A 138 -5.96 33.46 -3.80
N ASP A 139 -5.41 33.61 -5.00
CA ASP A 139 -6.04 33.15 -6.24
C ASP A 139 -5.89 31.62 -6.38
N PRO A 140 -6.97 30.83 -6.29
CA PRO A 140 -6.88 29.36 -6.33
C PRO A 140 -6.36 28.83 -7.68
N THR A 141 -6.36 29.63 -8.75
CA THR A 141 -5.84 29.23 -10.07
C THR A 141 -4.31 29.31 -10.16
N VAL A 142 -3.66 29.86 -9.12
CA VAL A 142 -2.23 30.10 -9.08
C VAL A 142 -1.56 29.13 -8.14
N GLN A 143 -0.73 28.27 -8.70
CA GLN A 143 0.05 27.30 -7.95
C GLN A 143 1.50 27.80 -7.77
N PRO A 144 2.03 27.88 -6.53
CA PRO A 144 3.43 28.22 -6.33
C PRO A 144 4.33 27.07 -6.78
N ALA A 145 5.57 27.40 -7.15
CA ALA A 145 6.60 26.41 -7.44
C ALA A 145 7.17 25.81 -6.14
N ALA A 146 6.30 25.23 -5.32
CA ALA A 146 6.61 24.61 -4.03
C ALA A 146 5.67 23.41 -3.82
N LEU A 147 5.97 22.56 -2.83
CA LEU A 147 5.07 21.48 -2.39
C LEU A 147 3.94 22.04 -1.52
N PHE A 148 3.11 22.90 -2.10
CA PHE A 148 2.04 23.62 -1.44
C PHE A 148 0.88 23.79 -2.40
N ASP A 149 -0.28 23.20 -2.12
CA ASP A 149 -1.50 23.36 -2.92
C ASP A 149 -2.27 24.60 -2.45
N GLN A 150 -2.25 25.64 -3.29
CA GLN A 150 -2.91 26.89 -2.95
C GLN A 150 -4.44 26.79 -2.96
N ALA A 151 -5.02 26.10 -3.93
CA ALA A 151 -6.46 25.96 -4.04
C ALA A 151 -7.01 25.23 -2.81
N TRP A 152 -6.37 24.12 -2.43
CA TRP A 152 -6.68 23.35 -1.23
C TRP A 152 -6.54 24.20 0.04
N TYR A 153 -5.41 24.86 0.22
CA TYR A 153 -5.13 25.61 1.44
C TYR A 153 -6.09 26.80 1.64
N VAL A 154 -6.46 27.47 0.54
CA VAL A 154 -7.44 28.57 0.58
C VAL A 154 -8.86 28.04 0.82
N ALA A 155 -9.24 26.90 0.23
CA ALA A 155 -10.57 26.30 0.43
C ALA A 155 -10.83 25.98 1.91
N GLY A 156 -9.81 25.53 2.65
CA GLY A 156 -9.89 25.29 4.09
C GLY A 156 -9.80 26.55 4.96
N ARG A 157 -9.55 27.73 4.37
CA ARG A 157 -9.30 28.99 5.09
C ARG A 157 -9.99 30.20 4.44
N PRO A 158 -11.32 30.34 4.64
CA PRO A 158 -12.09 31.46 4.11
C PRO A 158 -11.59 32.84 4.58
N ASP A 159 -10.94 32.91 5.74
CA ASP A 159 -10.32 34.10 6.30
C ASP A 159 -9.20 34.68 5.42
N LEU A 160 -8.48 33.83 4.68
CA LEU A 160 -7.42 34.26 3.76
C LEU A 160 -7.96 34.92 2.50
N ALA A 161 -9.14 34.50 2.04
CA ALA A 161 -9.79 35.12 0.89
C ALA A 161 -10.12 36.59 1.14
N ALA A 162 -10.48 36.94 2.39
CA ALA A 162 -10.82 38.31 2.77
C ALA A 162 -9.60 39.23 2.95
N SER A 163 -8.44 38.70 3.35
CA SER A 163 -7.27 39.50 3.77
C SER A 163 -6.28 39.86 2.66
N ARG A 164 -6.48 39.35 1.42
CA ARG A 164 -5.48 39.43 0.31
C ARG A 164 -4.07 38.97 0.76
N GLY A 165 -4.03 38.03 1.71
CA GLY A 165 -2.81 37.36 2.15
C GLY A 165 -2.20 36.54 1.02
N CYS A 166 -0.88 36.35 1.05
CA CYS A 166 -0.23 35.37 0.18
C CYS A 166 -0.31 34.00 0.89
N PRO A 167 -0.99 32.98 0.35
CA PRO A 167 -1.25 31.73 1.07
C PRO A 167 0.02 31.01 1.55
N LEU A 168 1.06 30.92 0.70
CA LEU A 168 2.31 30.28 1.09
C LEU A 168 3.01 31.02 2.25
N THR A 169 3.01 32.36 2.25
CA THR A 169 3.62 33.09 3.39
C THR A 169 2.81 32.95 4.65
N HIS A 170 1.48 32.98 4.53
CA HIS A 170 0.60 32.73 5.67
C HIS A 170 0.89 31.36 6.29
N TYR A 171 1.02 30.31 5.47
CA TYR A 171 1.40 28.99 5.95
C TYR A 171 2.76 28.99 6.66
N LEU A 172 3.77 29.63 6.07
CA LEU A 172 5.14 29.69 6.61
C LEU A 172 5.26 30.45 7.94
N VAL A 173 4.36 31.41 8.21
CA VAL A 173 4.40 32.28 9.38
C VAL A 173 3.42 31.84 10.46
N HIS A 174 2.26 31.33 10.06
CA HIS A 174 1.12 31.03 10.93
C HIS A 174 0.68 29.57 10.78
N GLY A 175 0.29 29.15 9.58
CA GLY A 175 -0.36 27.87 9.34
C GLY A 175 0.43 26.65 9.81
N ALA A 176 1.75 26.65 9.66
CA ALA A 176 2.63 25.59 10.12
C ALA A 176 2.55 25.36 11.63
N ALA A 177 2.45 26.42 12.43
CA ALA A 177 2.34 26.34 13.89
C ALA A 177 0.93 25.91 14.34
N GLU A 178 -0.07 26.12 13.49
CA GLU A 178 -1.46 25.71 13.71
C GLU A 178 -1.73 24.26 13.28
N GLY A 179 -0.70 23.53 12.81
CA GLY A 179 -0.84 22.16 12.32
C GLY A 179 -1.56 22.07 10.97
N ALA A 180 -1.65 23.16 10.20
CA ALA A 180 -2.33 23.17 8.93
C ALA A 180 -1.62 22.29 7.88
N SER A 181 -2.40 21.66 7.01
CA SER A 181 -1.90 20.85 5.91
C SER A 181 -1.74 21.71 4.64
N PRO A 182 -0.52 21.89 4.10
CA PRO A 182 -0.27 22.71 2.92
C PRO A 182 -0.69 22.02 1.61
N HIS A 183 -0.96 20.71 1.64
CA HIS A 183 -1.29 19.89 0.48
C HIS A 183 -2.08 18.65 0.94
N PRO A 184 -3.01 18.08 0.16
CA PRO A 184 -3.72 16.86 0.54
C PRO A 184 -2.81 15.68 0.92
N LEU A 185 -1.68 15.54 0.23
CA LEU A 185 -0.63 14.53 0.50
C LEU A 185 0.42 14.95 1.53
N PHE A 186 0.19 16.02 2.30
CA PHE A 186 1.06 16.42 3.40
C PHE A 186 0.21 16.77 4.61
N ASP A 187 0.21 15.91 5.63
CA ASP A 187 -0.49 16.16 6.88
C ASP A 187 0.43 16.89 7.85
N GLY A 188 0.12 18.16 8.10
CA GLY A 188 0.92 19.03 8.95
C GLY A 188 0.96 18.57 10.41
N ALA A 189 -0.17 18.11 10.95
CA ALA A 189 -0.30 17.70 12.34
C ALA A 189 0.38 16.35 12.58
N PHE A 190 0.10 15.36 11.72
CA PHE A 190 0.77 14.06 11.72
C PHE A 190 2.28 14.19 11.63
N TYR A 191 2.77 14.97 10.65
CA TYR A 191 4.20 15.14 10.45
C TYR A 191 4.85 15.84 11.64
N ALA A 192 4.19 16.86 12.20
CA ALA A 192 4.69 17.57 13.36
C ALA A 192 4.79 16.67 14.59
N GLN A 193 3.77 15.85 14.84
CA GLN A 193 3.74 14.93 15.98
C GLN A 193 4.87 13.90 15.89
N ARG A 194 5.06 13.26 14.73
CA ARG A 194 6.10 12.23 14.56
C ARG A 194 7.53 12.77 14.56
N ASN A 195 7.72 14.04 14.23
CA ASN A 195 9.04 14.66 14.09
C ASN A 195 9.29 15.79 15.11
N ALA A 196 8.54 15.82 16.22
CA ALA A 196 8.55 16.92 17.19
C ALA A 196 9.96 17.27 17.71
N ALA A 197 10.79 16.27 17.99
CA ALA A 197 12.17 16.47 18.46
C ALA A 197 13.05 17.16 17.40
N ASP A 198 12.96 16.74 16.14
CA ASP A 198 13.73 17.34 15.04
C ASP A 198 13.24 18.74 14.69
N LEU A 199 11.93 18.97 14.71
CA LEU A 199 11.33 20.29 14.53
C LEU A 199 11.76 21.25 15.66
N ALA A 200 11.75 20.81 16.91
CA ALA A 200 12.22 21.62 18.04
C ALA A 200 13.72 21.94 17.93
N ARG A 201 14.54 20.97 17.51
CA ARG A 201 16.00 21.13 17.36
C ARG A 201 16.37 22.08 16.23
N THR A 202 15.64 22.04 15.11
CA THR A 202 15.92 22.84 13.91
C THR A 202 15.18 24.17 13.89
N GLY A 203 14.03 24.28 14.56
CA GLY A 203 13.14 25.44 14.51
C GLY A 203 12.42 25.63 13.17
N LEU A 204 12.52 24.67 12.25
CA LEU A 204 11.85 24.70 10.95
C LEU A 204 10.36 24.33 11.09
N GLY A 205 9.52 24.85 10.20
CA GLY A 205 8.14 24.36 10.06
C GLY A 205 8.09 22.94 9.45
N PRO A 206 6.95 22.22 9.56
CA PRO A 206 6.82 20.84 9.06
C PRO A 206 7.22 20.65 7.59
N LEU A 207 6.66 21.45 6.67
CA LEU A 207 6.98 21.36 5.25
C LEU A 207 8.44 21.75 4.95
N GLU A 208 8.95 22.80 5.60
CA GLU A 208 10.35 23.22 5.48
C GLU A 208 11.31 22.10 5.91
N HIS A 209 11.00 21.44 7.02
CA HIS A 209 11.75 20.30 7.52
C HIS A 209 11.68 19.13 6.54
N PHE A 210 10.49 18.77 6.06
CA PHE A 210 10.31 17.66 5.13
C PHE A 210 11.14 17.85 3.85
N VAL A 211 11.03 19.01 3.20
CA VAL A 211 11.73 19.28 1.95
C VAL A 211 13.25 19.30 2.14
N ARG A 212 13.76 19.83 3.25
CA ARG A 212 15.21 20.01 3.46
C ARG A 212 15.90 18.81 4.09
N LEU A 213 15.20 18.03 4.90
CA LEU A 213 15.77 17.00 5.77
C LEU A 213 14.92 15.74 5.78
N GLY A 214 13.61 15.88 6.00
CA GLY A 214 12.72 14.76 6.26
C GLY A 214 12.62 13.76 5.11
N ALA A 215 12.52 14.23 3.87
CA ALA A 215 12.49 13.36 2.70
C ALA A 215 13.77 12.51 2.63
N ALA A 216 14.94 13.15 2.73
CA ALA A 216 16.24 12.46 2.75
C ALA A 216 16.42 11.51 3.96
N GLN A 217 15.71 11.73 5.06
CA GLN A 217 15.68 10.83 6.21
C GLN A 217 14.66 9.69 6.07
N GLY A 218 13.85 9.68 5.01
CA GLY A 218 12.76 8.72 4.81
C GLY A 218 11.58 8.94 5.76
N ARG A 219 11.26 10.19 6.09
CA ARG A 219 10.10 10.55 6.93
C ARG A 219 8.85 10.68 6.07
N ASP A 220 7.79 9.97 6.44
CA ASP A 220 6.50 10.01 5.73
C ASP A 220 5.77 11.36 5.91
N PRO A 221 5.36 12.04 4.83
CA PRO A 221 4.65 13.33 4.90
C PRO A 221 3.17 13.18 5.28
N HIS A 222 2.59 12.00 5.12
CA HIS A 222 1.17 11.74 5.30
C HIS A 222 0.91 10.26 5.60
N PRO A 223 -0.17 9.93 6.35
CA PRO A 223 -0.83 8.64 6.48
C PRO A 223 -0.48 7.58 5.46
N LEU A 224 -0.99 7.95 4.29
CA LEU A 224 -1.14 7.17 3.09
C LEU A 224 -0.03 7.40 2.07
N PHE A 225 1.12 7.93 2.49
CA PHE A 225 2.30 8.07 1.64
C PHE A 225 3.54 7.56 2.38
N SER A 226 3.97 6.36 2.02
CA SER A 226 5.17 5.73 2.58
C SER A 226 6.36 5.97 1.65
N LEU A 227 7.36 6.72 2.12
CA LEU A 227 8.57 6.99 1.35
C LEU A 227 9.31 5.69 1.03
N GLU A 228 9.42 4.81 2.00
CA GLU A 228 10.08 3.52 1.84
C GLU A 228 9.42 2.68 0.73
N HIS A 229 8.09 2.52 0.79
CA HIS A 229 7.35 1.77 -0.20
C HIS A 229 7.48 2.39 -1.60
N TYR A 230 7.42 3.72 -1.67
CA TYR A 230 7.43 4.45 -2.92
C TYR A 230 8.81 4.47 -3.60
N VAL A 231 9.87 4.77 -2.85
CA VAL A 231 11.26 4.83 -3.36
C VAL A 231 11.69 3.50 -3.96
N ARG A 232 11.29 2.37 -3.36
CA ARG A 232 11.57 1.03 -3.90
C ARG A 232 11.10 0.85 -5.35
N GLN A 233 9.97 1.45 -5.71
CA GLN A 233 9.38 1.33 -7.04
C GLN A 233 9.99 2.32 -8.04
N ALA A 234 10.79 3.27 -7.57
CA ALA A 234 11.37 4.34 -8.38
C ALA A 234 12.90 4.34 -8.28
N PRO A 235 13.60 3.45 -9.00
CA PRO A 235 15.07 3.39 -9.03
C PRO A 235 15.73 4.73 -9.41
N ASP A 236 15.03 5.56 -10.19
CA ASP A 236 15.45 6.90 -10.57
C ASP A 236 15.55 7.87 -9.38
N LEU A 237 14.77 7.67 -8.31
CA LEU A 237 14.92 8.41 -7.06
C LEU A 237 16.20 8.01 -6.31
N VAL A 238 16.59 6.74 -6.36
CA VAL A 238 17.83 6.26 -5.75
C VAL A 238 19.04 6.93 -6.39
N ALA A 239 19.00 7.20 -7.69
CA ALA A 239 20.07 7.88 -8.41
C ALA A 239 20.07 9.41 -8.20
N SER A 240 18.90 10.05 -8.21
CA SER A 240 18.78 11.52 -8.16
C SER A 240 18.74 12.10 -6.76
N GLY A 241 18.24 11.35 -5.76
CA GLY A 241 17.93 11.89 -4.45
C GLY A 241 16.78 12.92 -4.43
N ALA A 242 16.00 13.01 -5.52
CA ALA A 242 14.92 13.98 -5.65
C ALA A 242 13.82 13.77 -4.58
N ASN A 243 12.99 14.80 -4.35
CA ASN A 243 11.91 14.72 -3.38
C ASN A 243 10.84 13.70 -3.84
N PRO A 244 10.54 12.63 -3.07
CA PRO A 244 9.65 11.56 -3.52
C PRO A 244 8.20 12.01 -3.70
N LEU A 245 7.73 12.96 -2.88
CA LEU A 245 6.37 13.49 -3.00
C LEU A 245 6.22 14.35 -4.26
N ARG A 246 7.21 15.19 -4.58
CA ARG A 246 7.26 15.93 -5.87
C ARG A 246 7.26 14.96 -7.04
N HIS A 247 8.15 13.97 -6.99
CA HIS A 247 8.25 12.93 -8.02
C HIS A 247 6.93 12.20 -8.25
N TYR A 248 6.20 11.86 -7.18
CA TYR A 248 4.86 11.28 -7.29
C TYR A 248 3.91 12.18 -8.06
N LEU A 249 3.78 13.44 -7.64
CA LEU A 249 2.85 14.42 -8.23
C LEU A 249 3.14 14.70 -9.71
N ASP A 250 4.42 14.73 -10.09
CA ASP A 250 4.83 15.09 -11.45
C ASP A 250 4.71 13.90 -12.43
N GLN A 251 5.17 12.71 -12.03
CA GLN A 251 5.28 11.57 -12.94
C GLN A 251 4.98 10.20 -12.34
N GLY A 252 5.17 10.02 -11.03
CA GLY A 252 5.05 8.71 -10.40
C GLY A 252 3.65 8.11 -10.51
N TRP A 253 2.61 8.91 -10.33
CA TRP A 253 1.25 8.42 -10.52
C TRP A 253 0.97 8.04 -11.98
N ARG A 254 1.52 8.75 -12.97
CA ARG A 254 1.35 8.37 -14.39
C ARG A 254 2.08 7.06 -14.74
N ARG A 255 3.10 6.70 -13.96
CA ARG A 255 3.88 5.46 -14.10
C ARG A 255 3.24 4.25 -13.39
N GLY A 256 2.06 4.40 -12.79
CA GLY A 256 1.42 3.31 -12.06
C GLY A 256 1.99 3.06 -10.66
N LEU A 257 2.81 3.98 -10.13
CA LEU A 257 3.48 3.76 -8.85
C LEU A 257 2.50 3.94 -7.68
N SER A 258 2.53 2.97 -6.76
CA SER A 258 1.68 3.00 -5.55
C SER A 258 2.41 3.77 -4.42
N PRO A 259 1.80 4.81 -3.84
CA PRO A 259 2.44 5.61 -2.78
C PRO A 259 2.44 4.92 -1.41
N HIS A 260 1.61 3.89 -1.21
CA HIS A 260 1.50 3.17 0.06
C HIS A 260 1.02 1.72 -0.18
N PRO A 261 1.44 0.73 0.63
CA PRO A 261 1.01 -0.67 0.46
C PRO A 261 -0.51 -0.87 0.47
N LEU A 262 -1.21 -0.08 1.30
CA LEU A 262 -2.69 -0.10 1.40
C LEU A 262 -3.39 0.77 0.35
N PHE A 263 -2.69 1.18 -0.71
CA PHE A 263 -3.26 1.91 -1.83
C PHE A 263 -2.82 1.27 -3.14
N ALA A 264 -3.69 0.49 -3.76
CA ALA A 264 -3.40 -0.20 -5.03
C ALA A 264 -3.70 0.73 -6.21
N HIS A 265 -2.65 1.32 -6.80
CA HIS A 265 -2.76 2.29 -7.89
C HIS A 265 -3.70 1.84 -9.01
N ASP A 266 -3.39 0.71 -9.66
CA ASP A 266 -4.11 0.24 -10.85
C ASP A 266 -5.59 -0.05 -10.54
N PHE A 267 -5.84 -0.62 -9.37
CA PHE A 267 -7.19 -0.93 -8.89
C PHE A 267 -8.02 0.34 -8.66
N TYR A 268 -7.40 1.37 -8.10
CA TYR A 268 -8.07 2.62 -7.82
C TYR A 268 -8.30 3.46 -9.09
N VAL A 269 -7.33 3.50 -10.00
CA VAL A 269 -7.48 4.18 -11.30
C VAL A 269 -8.61 3.56 -12.13
N ALA A 270 -8.75 2.24 -12.13
CA ALA A 270 -9.87 1.58 -12.79
C ALA A 270 -11.24 2.03 -12.23
N GLN A 271 -11.36 2.17 -10.91
CA GLN A 271 -12.57 2.70 -10.26
C GLN A 271 -12.82 4.17 -10.60
N MET A 272 -11.78 5.01 -10.59
CA MET A 272 -11.88 6.41 -11.00
C MET A 272 -12.39 6.56 -12.42
N ALA A 273 -11.84 5.77 -13.36
CA ALA A 273 -12.26 5.77 -14.75
C ALA A 273 -13.73 5.31 -14.90
N ALA A 274 -14.12 4.25 -14.20
CA ALA A 274 -15.51 3.77 -14.19
C ALA A 274 -16.48 4.81 -13.62
N ALA A 275 -16.05 5.61 -12.64
CA ALA A 275 -16.83 6.69 -12.06
C ALA A 275 -16.81 8.00 -12.88
N GLY A 276 -16.07 8.06 -14.00
CA GLY A 276 -15.92 9.28 -14.81
C GLY A 276 -15.18 10.42 -14.08
N ALA A 277 -14.33 10.09 -13.12
CA ALA A 277 -13.55 11.07 -12.37
C ALA A 277 -12.49 11.76 -13.27
N PRO A 278 -12.16 13.05 -13.00
CA PRO A 278 -11.14 13.75 -13.77
C PRO A 278 -9.77 13.09 -13.61
N GLU A 279 -8.95 13.19 -14.66
CA GLU A 279 -7.56 12.73 -14.62
C GLU A 279 -6.75 13.54 -13.60
N GLY A 280 -5.98 12.85 -12.76
CA GLY A 280 -5.12 13.46 -11.76
C GLY A 280 -4.48 12.43 -10.83
N PRO A 281 -3.68 12.86 -9.85
CA PRO A 281 -3.04 11.96 -8.90
C PRO A 281 -4.09 11.13 -8.11
N PRO A 282 -4.11 9.79 -8.23
CA PRO A 282 -5.18 8.98 -7.68
C PRO A 282 -5.31 9.05 -6.15
N LEU A 283 -4.19 9.15 -5.44
CA LEU A 283 -4.22 9.30 -3.98
C LEU A 283 -4.81 10.66 -3.55
N VAL A 284 -4.58 11.73 -4.32
CA VAL A 284 -5.21 13.03 -4.06
C VAL A 284 -6.72 12.90 -4.25
N HIS A 285 -7.16 12.30 -5.35
CA HIS A 285 -8.59 12.05 -5.59
C HIS A 285 -9.23 11.26 -4.44
N TYR A 286 -8.58 10.19 -3.97
CA TYR A 286 -9.06 9.38 -2.85
C TYR A 286 -9.25 10.19 -1.57
N ILE A 287 -8.24 10.95 -1.16
CA ILE A 287 -8.30 11.76 0.07
C ILE A 287 -9.36 12.85 -0.03
N VAL A 288 -9.45 13.52 -1.18
CA VAL A 288 -10.32 14.70 -1.35
C VAL A 288 -11.79 14.30 -1.53
N SER A 289 -12.08 13.18 -2.20
CA SER A 289 -13.46 12.84 -2.58
C SER A 289 -13.75 11.34 -2.64
N GLY A 290 -12.79 10.53 -3.10
CA GLY A 290 -13.05 9.13 -3.39
C GLY A 290 -13.35 8.27 -2.17
N SER A 291 -12.74 8.57 -1.02
CA SER A 291 -13.05 7.91 0.25
C SER A 291 -14.53 8.15 0.64
N ALA A 292 -14.99 9.40 0.57
CA ALA A 292 -16.38 9.76 0.85
C ALA A 292 -17.38 9.18 -0.18
N ALA A 293 -16.93 8.99 -1.42
CA ALA A 293 -17.68 8.29 -2.47
C ALA A 293 -17.67 6.76 -2.32
N GLY A 294 -17.00 6.21 -1.30
CA GLY A 294 -16.93 4.77 -1.05
C GLY A 294 -16.02 3.99 -1.99
N LEU A 295 -15.16 4.67 -2.77
CA LEU A 295 -14.20 4.00 -3.64
C LEU A 295 -13.13 3.32 -2.81
N LYS A 296 -12.83 2.06 -3.13
CA LYS A 296 -11.91 1.23 -2.35
C LYS A 296 -10.47 1.53 -2.72
N PRO A 297 -9.61 2.01 -1.81
CA PRO A 297 -8.20 2.30 -2.10
C PRO A 297 -7.40 1.03 -2.40
N HIS A 298 -7.87 -0.12 -1.90
CA HIS A 298 -7.23 -1.41 -2.04
C HIS A 298 -8.32 -2.51 -1.99
N PRO A 299 -8.18 -3.65 -2.70
CA PRO A 299 -9.18 -4.72 -2.68
C PRO A 299 -9.50 -5.26 -1.27
N LEU A 300 -8.51 -5.24 -0.38
CA LEU A 300 -8.62 -5.70 1.01
C LEU A 300 -9.01 -4.60 2.02
N PHE A 301 -9.32 -3.38 1.57
CA PHE A 301 -9.79 -2.30 2.44
C PHE A 301 -11.08 -1.70 1.90
N ASP A 302 -12.15 -1.76 2.69
CA ASP A 302 -13.45 -1.21 2.33
C ASP A 302 -13.80 -0.03 3.25
N PRO A 303 -13.72 1.22 2.77
CA PRO A 303 -13.89 2.39 3.63
C PRO A 303 -15.31 2.54 4.19
N LEU A 304 -16.34 2.12 3.43
CA LEU A 304 -17.72 2.19 3.89
C LEU A 304 -18.01 1.12 4.94
N TRP A 305 -17.55 -0.11 4.69
CA TRP A 305 -17.66 -1.18 5.68
C TRP A 305 -16.92 -0.82 6.96
N TYR A 306 -15.68 -0.33 6.85
CA TYR A 306 -14.85 0.03 8.00
C TYR A 306 -15.48 1.15 8.84
N GLY A 307 -15.99 2.20 8.19
CA GLY A 307 -16.68 3.29 8.90
C GLY A 307 -18.00 2.87 9.55
N ALA A 308 -18.70 1.87 9.00
CA ALA A 308 -19.92 1.32 9.58
C ALA A 308 -19.63 0.41 10.79
N GLU A 309 -18.58 -0.40 10.70
CA GLU A 309 -18.16 -1.31 11.77
C GLU A 309 -17.55 -0.56 12.97
N TYR A 310 -16.87 0.57 12.70
CA TYR A 310 -16.15 1.34 13.71
C TYR A 310 -16.67 2.79 13.78
N PRO A 311 -17.71 3.07 14.59
CA PRO A 311 -18.33 4.39 14.67
C PRO A 311 -17.39 5.51 15.12
N ASP A 312 -16.35 5.19 15.89
CA ASP A 312 -15.33 6.14 16.37
C ASP A 312 -14.50 6.76 15.24
N VAL A 313 -14.46 6.11 14.06
CA VAL A 313 -13.86 6.67 12.85
C VAL A 313 -14.52 8.02 12.50
N GLY A 314 -15.86 8.09 12.61
CA GLY A 314 -16.61 9.32 12.35
C GLY A 314 -16.29 10.44 13.35
N GLU A 315 -15.92 10.10 14.58
CA GLU A 315 -15.53 11.06 15.62
C GLU A 315 -14.10 11.60 15.41
N SER A 316 -13.22 10.77 14.84
CA SER A 316 -11.80 11.09 14.62
C SER A 316 -11.55 12.21 13.59
N ARG A 317 -12.54 12.49 12.72
CA ARG A 317 -12.44 13.37 11.53
C ARG A 317 -11.36 12.94 10.52
N LEU A 318 -10.75 11.77 10.71
CA LEU A 318 -9.92 11.14 9.70
C LEU A 318 -10.84 10.36 8.74
N GLU A 319 -10.45 10.30 7.49
CA GLU A 319 -11.04 9.31 6.58
C GLU A 319 -10.64 7.88 7.01
N PRO A 320 -11.46 6.86 6.65
CA PRO A 320 -11.29 5.49 7.12
C PRO A 320 -9.89 4.89 7.00
N LEU A 321 -9.19 5.11 5.87
CA LEU A 321 -7.91 4.45 5.64
C LEU A 321 -6.80 5.06 6.49
N SER A 322 -6.72 6.38 6.63
CA SER A 322 -5.71 7.02 7.48
C SER A 322 -6.01 6.74 8.96
N HIS A 323 -7.28 6.67 9.37
CA HIS A 323 -7.64 6.13 10.70
C HIS A 323 -7.09 4.72 10.91
N TYR A 324 -7.30 3.82 9.94
CA TYR A 324 -6.78 2.46 10.01
C TYR A 324 -5.25 2.42 10.07
N VAL A 325 -4.56 3.25 9.28
CA VAL A 325 -3.09 3.29 9.26
C VAL A 325 -2.52 3.86 10.57
N ILE A 326 -3.16 4.88 11.16
CA ILE A 326 -2.69 5.53 12.38
C ILE A 326 -2.96 4.68 13.63
N ALA A 327 -4.16 4.09 13.73
CA ALA A 327 -4.64 3.43 14.93
C ALA A 327 -5.16 2.02 14.65
N GLY A 328 -6.14 1.89 13.74
CA GLY A 328 -6.92 0.66 13.61
C GLY A 328 -6.11 -0.61 13.30
N GLY A 329 -5.05 -0.50 12.51
CA GLY A 329 -4.20 -1.65 12.18
C GLY A 329 -3.37 -2.16 13.36
N ALA A 330 -2.94 -1.28 14.26
CA ALA A 330 -2.24 -1.65 15.48
C ALA A 330 -3.20 -2.20 16.55
N GLU A 331 -4.45 -1.74 16.52
CA GLU A 331 -5.54 -2.25 17.37
C GLU A 331 -6.10 -3.61 16.91
N GLY A 332 -5.61 -4.14 15.78
CA GLY A 332 -6.09 -5.41 15.24
C GLY A 332 -7.49 -5.34 14.64
N ARG A 333 -7.92 -4.17 14.18
CA ARG A 333 -9.22 -3.99 13.51
C ARG A 333 -9.25 -4.66 12.14
N HIS A 334 -10.43 -5.09 11.74
CA HIS A 334 -10.68 -5.65 10.42
C HIS A 334 -10.73 -4.51 9.39
N PRO A 335 -9.96 -4.54 8.30
CA PRO A 335 -9.97 -3.50 7.26
C PRO A 335 -11.15 -3.65 6.27
N GLY A 336 -11.86 -4.77 6.34
CA GLY A 336 -12.93 -5.15 5.44
C GLY A 336 -13.32 -6.61 5.66
N PRO A 337 -14.34 -7.11 4.94
CA PRO A 337 -14.86 -8.46 5.12
C PRO A 337 -13.88 -9.57 4.68
N TRP A 338 -12.85 -9.21 3.91
CA TRP A 338 -11.90 -10.17 3.33
C TRP A 338 -10.73 -10.52 4.25
N PHE A 339 -10.42 -9.69 5.26
CA PHE A 339 -9.23 -9.86 6.08
C PHE A 339 -9.58 -9.97 7.56
N ASP A 340 -9.37 -11.16 8.12
CA ASP A 340 -9.50 -11.42 9.54
C ASP A 340 -8.18 -11.13 10.26
N ALA A 341 -8.10 -9.93 10.86
CA ALA A 341 -6.93 -9.44 11.56
C ALA A 341 -6.55 -10.33 12.77
N GLN A 342 -7.52 -10.82 13.53
CA GLN A 342 -7.27 -11.64 14.72
C GLN A 342 -6.75 -13.02 14.34
N ARG A 343 -7.38 -13.65 13.34
CA ARG A 343 -6.94 -14.94 12.81
C ARG A 343 -5.55 -14.84 12.19
N TYR A 344 -5.28 -13.77 11.44
CA TYR A 344 -3.97 -13.53 10.87
C TYR A 344 -2.89 -13.41 11.96
N ALA A 345 -3.13 -12.61 12.99
CA ALA A 345 -2.21 -12.47 14.12
C ALA A 345 -1.97 -13.81 14.84
N ALA A 346 -3.01 -14.62 15.03
CA ALA A 346 -2.89 -15.95 15.64
C ALA A 346 -2.03 -16.92 14.81
N LEU A 347 -2.14 -16.88 13.47
CA LEU A 347 -1.34 -17.71 12.56
C LEU A 347 0.12 -17.24 12.43
N ARG A 348 0.35 -15.91 12.48
CA ARG A 348 1.71 -15.35 12.49
C ARG A 348 2.43 -15.69 13.80
N GLY A 349 1.74 -15.60 14.92
CA GLY A 349 2.29 -15.90 16.25
C GLY A 349 3.48 -15.00 16.59
N GLU A 350 4.53 -15.58 17.18
CA GLU A 350 5.74 -14.87 17.61
C GLU A 350 6.56 -14.24 16.48
N ARG A 351 6.26 -14.58 15.21
CA ARG A 351 6.94 -14.01 14.03
C ARG A 351 6.44 -12.62 13.67
N LEU A 352 5.32 -12.17 14.25
CA LEU A 352 4.78 -10.85 14.02
C LEU A 352 5.54 -9.80 14.84
N GLU A 353 6.10 -8.80 14.18
CA GLU A 353 6.73 -7.66 14.83
C GLU A 353 5.73 -6.87 15.68
N PRO A 354 6.04 -6.54 16.95
CA PRO A 354 5.14 -5.80 17.82
C PRO A 354 4.69 -4.46 17.24
N GLY A 355 3.38 -4.20 17.23
CA GLY A 355 2.79 -2.95 16.75
C GLY A 355 2.81 -2.77 15.23
N ARG A 356 3.22 -3.78 14.46
CA ARG A 356 3.14 -3.74 13.00
C ARG A 356 1.69 -3.79 12.53
N ASN A 357 1.34 -2.96 11.55
CA ASN A 357 0.02 -3.01 10.93
C ASN A 357 -0.16 -4.38 10.23
N LEU A 358 -1.17 -5.13 10.66
CA LEU A 358 -1.38 -6.53 10.26
C LEU A 358 -1.62 -6.70 8.76
N LEU A 359 -2.41 -5.81 8.14
CA LEU A 359 -2.64 -5.87 6.70
C LEU A 359 -1.39 -5.48 5.91
N VAL A 360 -0.59 -4.54 6.42
CA VAL A 360 0.70 -4.20 5.79
C VAL A 360 1.69 -5.36 5.89
N ASP A 361 1.79 -6.02 7.05
CA ASP A 361 2.61 -7.23 7.24
C ASP A 361 2.19 -8.34 6.25
N TYR A 362 0.88 -8.59 6.15
CA TYR A 362 0.30 -9.54 5.21
C TYR A 362 0.75 -9.28 3.77
N LEU A 363 0.54 -8.05 3.29
CA LEU A 363 0.87 -7.64 1.92
C LEU A 363 2.37 -7.60 1.64
N GLN A 364 3.19 -7.45 2.67
CA GLN A 364 4.64 -7.31 2.53
C GLN A 364 5.41 -8.61 2.64
N GLY A 365 4.75 -9.74 2.88
CA GLY A 365 5.41 -11.05 2.93
C GLY A 365 4.72 -12.06 3.81
N GLY A 366 4.04 -11.61 4.87
CA GLY A 366 3.49 -12.49 5.89
C GLY A 366 2.37 -13.40 5.38
N ALA A 367 1.71 -13.07 4.26
CA ALA A 367 0.80 -13.96 3.55
C ALA A 367 1.45 -15.31 3.17
N TRP A 368 2.75 -15.32 2.88
CA TRP A 368 3.50 -16.50 2.42
C TRP A 368 4.07 -17.34 3.57
N GLU A 369 4.00 -16.81 4.79
CA GLU A 369 4.54 -17.43 5.99
C GLU A 369 3.48 -18.19 6.81
N ILE A 370 2.22 -18.11 6.40
CA ILE A 370 1.10 -18.78 7.07
C ILE A 370 0.46 -19.81 6.14
N ALA A 371 0.03 -20.93 6.69
CA ALA A 371 -0.85 -21.85 5.97
C ALA A 371 -2.26 -21.27 5.99
N GLU A 372 -2.67 -20.56 4.94
CA GLU A 372 -4.04 -20.06 4.82
C GLU A 372 -5.01 -21.18 4.40
N PRO A 373 -6.11 -21.39 5.14
CA PRO A 373 -7.36 -21.84 4.56
C PRO A 373 -8.24 -20.60 4.37
N ALA A 374 -8.60 -20.26 3.13
CA ALA A 374 -9.67 -19.32 2.88
C ALA A 374 -10.92 -19.76 3.67
N PRO A 375 -11.76 -18.85 4.21
CA PRO A 375 -13.01 -19.24 4.82
C PRO A 375 -13.87 -20.03 3.80
N GLY A 376 -13.91 -21.36 3.95
CA GLY A 376 -14.78 -22.25 3.20
C GLY A 376 -14.37 -22.65 1.77
N ARG A 377 -13.14 -22.42 1.29
CA ARG A 377 -12.71 -22.86 -0.06
C ARG A 377 -11.46 -23.74 -0.05
N VAL A 378 -11.53 -24.83 -0.83
CA VAL A 378 -10.60 -25.99 -0.87
C VAL A 378 -9.26 -25.64 -1.52
N GLU A 379 -8.18 -26.26 -1.02
CA GLU A 379 -6.75 -26.20 -1.39
C GLU A 379 -6.38 -26.27 -2.89
N LEU A 380 -7.33 -26.48 -3.80
CA LEU A 380 -7.07 -26.83 -5.21
C LEU A 380 -6.91 -25.63 -6.16
N ASP A 381 -7.35 -24.42 -5.80
CA ASP A 381 -7.28 -23.24 -6.68
C ASP A 381 -6.14 -22.26 -6.30
N LEU A 382 -5.43 -22.51 -5.20
CA LEU A 382 -4.34 -21.65 -4.72
C LEU A 382 -3.12 -21.71 -5.65
N LEU A 383 -2.69 -22.92 -6.07
CA LEU A 383 -1.54 -23.09 -6.95
C LEU A 383 -1.76 -22.51 -8.36
N GLY A 384 -2.99 -22.62 -8.89
CA GLY A 384 -3.38 -22.03 -10.17
C GLY A 384 -3.54 -20.50 -10.11
N ALA A 385 -4.05 -19.98 -8.98
CA ALA A 385 -4.09 -18.55 -8.71
C ALA A 385 -2.68 -17.96 -8.51
N LEU A 386 -1.76 -18.69 -7.87
CA LEU A 386 -0.38 -18.25 -7.60
C LEU A 386 0.52 -18.24 -8.84
N ALA A 387 0.34 -19.19 -9.75
CA ALA A 387 1.04 -19.17 -11.04
C ALA A 387 0.55 -18.04 -11.97
N LYS A 388 -0.65 -17.49 -11.73
CA LYS A 388 -1.28 -16.43 -12.52
C LYS A 388 -1.31 -15.07 -11.82
N SER A 389 -1.04 -14.99 -10.52
CA SER A 389 -1.04 -13.73 -9.77
C SER A 389 0.28 -13.01 -10.03
N ALA A 390 0.19 -11.86 -10.70
CA ALA A 390 1.32 -10.98 -10.97
C ALA A 390 1.82 -10.30 -9.67
N GLY A 391 2.38 -11.06 -8.73
CA GLY A 391 2.88 -10.54 -7.46
C GLY A 391 1.81 -10.12 -6.45
N MET A 392 0.57 -10.61 -6.59
CA MET A 392 -0.52 -10.37 -5.62
C MET A 392 -0.61 -11.51 -4.60
N THR A 393 -1.02 -11.20 -3.38
CA THR A 393 -1.34 -12.20 -2.35
C THR A 393 -2.61 -13.00 -2.74
N PRO A 394 -2.83 -14.19 -2.14
CA PRO A 394 -4.02 -14.98 -2.44
C PRO A 394 -5.32 -14.22 -2.17
N LEU A 395 -5.45 -13.57 -1.01
CA LEU A 395 -6.66 -12.80 -0.70
C LEU A 395 -6.87 -11.62 -1.65
N GLU A 396 -5.82 -10.94 -2.09
CA GLU A 396 -5.94 -9.88 -3.11
C GLU A 396 -6.52 -10.40 -4.43
N HIS A 397 -6.07 -11.58 -4.87
CA HIS A 397 -6.58 -12.20 -6.10
C HIS A 397 -8.08 -12.47 -5.99
N TRP A 398 -8.54 -13.04 -4.87
CA TRP A 398 -9.95 -13.32 -4.63
C TRP A 398 -10.80 -12.07 -4.50
N ALA A 399 -10.35 -11.09 -3.71
CA ALA A 399 -11.07 -9.84 -3.49
C ALA A 399 -11.26 -9.05 -4.80
N ARG A 400 -10.30 -9.13 -5.74
CA ARG A 400 -10.44 -8.50 -7.08
C ARG A 400 -11.44 -9.21 -7.99
N ARG A 401 -11.69 -10.52 -7.82
CA ARG A 401 -12.60 -11.30 -8.67
C ARG A 401 -14.05 -11.25 -8.23
N GLU A 402 -14.30 -11.19 -6.93
CA GLU A 402 -15.67 -11.11 -6.39
C GLU A 402 -16.12 -9.66 -6.15
N GLY A 403 -15.21 -8.68 -6.24
CA GLY A 403 -15.49 -7.24 -6.10
C GLY A 403 -15.90 -6.51 -7.38
N THR A 404 -16.04 -7.21 -8.51
CA THR A 404 -16.60 -6.72 -9.78
C THR A 404 -17.96 -7.35 -10.02
#